data_AF-A0AA42JEY0-F1
#
_entry.id   AF-A0AA42JEY0-F1
#
_cell.length_a   1.000
_cell.length_b   1.000
_cell.length_c   1.000
_cell.angle_alpha   90.00
_cell.angle_beta   90.00
_cell.angle_gamma   90.00
#
_symmetry.space_group_name_H-M   'P 1'
#
loop_
_entity.id
_entity.type
_entity.pdbx_description
1 polymer ?
#
loop_
_entity_poly.entity_id
_entity_poly.type
_entity_poly.pdbx_seq_one_letter_code
_entity_poly.pdbx_strand_id
1 'polypeptide(L)' 'MTRFKFDHDSPVEAQARRLIEIFGARAYGVARRMQRRNFRKPERARYWAAVARAVRHARSAAAAPAAALHGPASPDNAG' A
#
# COMPACT_ATOMS: atom_id res chain seq x y z
N MET A 1 -1.83 -6.25 -26.42
CA MET A 1 -0.95 -5.66 -25.39
C MET A 1 -1.69 -4.51 -24.70
N THR A 2 -2.30 -4.77 -23.55
CA THR A 2 -3.10 -3.77 -22.81
C THR A 2 -2.17 -2.78 -22.12
N ARG A 3 -2.10 -1.55 -22.64
CA ARG A 3 -1.31 -0.46 -22.04
C ARG A 3 -2.01 -0.06 -20.75
N PHE A 4 -1.50 -0.52 -19.60
CA PHE A 4 -1.99 -0.10 -18.28
C PHE A 4 -1.82 1.42 -18.15
N LYS A 5 -2.91 2.16 -18.38
CA LYS A 5 -2.99 3.60 -18.14
C LYS A 5 -3.31 3.79 -16.67
N PHE A 6 -2.33 4.26 -15.91
CA PHE A 6 -2.51 4.69 -14.54
C PHE A 6 -3.13 6.09 -14.58
N ASP A 7 -4.45 6.16 -14.77
CA ASP A 7 -5.19 7.41 -14.71
C ASP A 7 -5.47 7.78 -13.24
N HIS A 8 -5.16 9.03 -12.91
CA HIS A 8 -5.41 9.64 -11.59
C HIS A 8 -6.90 9.76 -11.22
N ASP A 9 -7.78 9.45 -12.16
CA ASP A 9 -9.24 9.42 -11.98
C ASP A 9 -9.72 8.14 -11.28
N SER A 10 -8.85 7.11 -11.21
CA SER A 10 -9.16 5.90 -10.47
C SER A 10 -9.07 6.15 -8.95
N PRO A 11 -10.00 5.64 -8.14
CA PRO A 11 -9.94 5.74 -6.69
C PRO A 11 -8.57 5.28 -6.14
N VAL A 12 -8.05 6.03 -5.16
CA VAL A 12 -6.74 5.80 -4.53
C VAL A 12 -6.60 4.36 -4.03
N GLU A 13 -7.65 3.82 -3.41
CA GLU A 13 -7.66 2.46 -2.87
C GLU A 13 -7.58 1.39 -3.96
N ALA A 14 -8.36 1.53 -5.03
CA ALA A 14 -8.34 0.61 -6.16
C ALA A 14 -6.95 0.61 -6.82
N GLN A 15 -6.35 1.79 -6.95
CA GLN A 15 -5.00 1.92 -7.50
C GLN A 15 -3.92 1.32 -6.58
N ALA A 16 -4.07 1.48 -5.26
CA ALA A 16 -3.18 0.88 -4.26
C ALA A 16 -3.27 -0.65 -4.27
N ARG A 17 -4.48 -1.23 -4.32
CA ARG A 17 -4.70 -2.68 -4.43
C ARG A 17 -4.05 -3.24 -5.69
N ARG A 18 -4.30 -2.62 -6.86
CA ARG A 18 -3.63 -2.99 -8.12
C ARG A 18 -2.11 -2.93 -8.04
N LEU A 19 -1.54 -1.90 -7.40
CA LEU A 19 -0.09 -1.83 -7.22
C LEU A 19 0.44 -2.97 -6.34
N ILE A 20 -0.29 -3.33 -5.28
CA ILE A 20 0.07 -4.45 -4.40
C ILE A 20 -0.03 -5.77 -5.16
N GLU A 21 -1.07 -5.99 -5.94
CA GLU A 21 -1.26 -7.21 -6.74
C GLU A 21 -0.15 -7.37 -7.81
N ILE A 22 0.21 -6.28 -8.51
CA ILE A 22 1.17 -6.34 -9.63
C ILE A 22 2.62 -6.32 -9.12
N PHE A 23 2.93 -5.47 -8.13
CA PHE A 23 4.31 -5.20 -7.71
C PHE A 23 4.65 -5.73 -6.31
N GLY A 24 3.68 -6.26 -5.57
CA GLY A 24 3.86 -6.83 -4.24
C GLY A 24 4.60 -5.89 -3.29
N ALA A 25 5.73 -6.36 -2.77
CA ALA A 25 6.56 -5.60 -1.83
C ALA A 25 7.09 -4.26 -2.38
N ARG A 26 7.17 -4.08 -3.70
CA ARG A 26 7.68 -2.88 -4.36
C ARG A 26 6.61 -1.81 -4.60
N ALA A 27 5.33 -2.10 -4.36
CA ALA A 27 4.20 -1.21 -4.61
C ALA A 27 4.39 0.22 -4.05
N TYR A 28 4.88 0.33 -2.81
CA TYR A 28 5.14 1.62 -2.17
C TYR A 28 6.21 2.44 -2.91
N GLY A 29 7.32 1.78 -3.27
CA GLY A 29 8.41 2.42 -4.02
C GLY A 29 7.98 2.87 -5.41
N VAL A 30 7.12 2.10 -6.07
CA VAL A 30 6.53 2.47 -7.37
C VAL A 30 5.66 3.72 -7.23
N ALA A 31 4.76 3.77 -6.24
CA ALA A 31 3.93 4.95 -5.98
C ALA A 31 4.78 6.21 -5.70
N ARG A 32 5.84 6.08 -4.88
CA ARG A 32 6.76 7.20 -4.59
C ARG A 32 7.56 7.64 -5.82
N ARG A 33 7.97 6.70 -6.67
CA ARG A 33 8.64 7.02 -7.94
C ARG A 33 7.70 7.79 -8.88
N MET A 34 6.42 7.39 -8.95
CA MET A 34 5.41 8.09 -9.74
C MET A 34 5.11 9.49 -9.19
N GLN A 35 5.05 9.65 -7.86
CA GLN A 35 4.96 10.96 -7.22
C GLN A 35 6.10 11.88 -7.66
N ARG A 36 7.37 11.41 -7.58
CA ARG A 36 8.55 12.19 -8.00
C ARG A 36 8.51 12.54 -9.49
N ARG A 37 8.08 11.63 -10.35
CA ARG A 37 7.94 11.89 -11.79
C ARG A 37 6.90 12.95 -12.12
N ASN A 38 5.88 13.12 -11.27
CA ASN A 38 4.82 14.08 -11.45
C ASN A 38 5.02 15.38 -10.65
N PHE A 39 6.25 15.72 -10.24
CA PHE A 39 6.50 16.89 -9.38
C PHE A 39 6.00 18.24 -9.97
N ARG A 40 6.00 18.38 -11.31
CA ARG A 40 5.48 19.56 -12.01
C ARG A 40 3.94 19.60 -12.11
N LYS A 41 3.25 18.53 -11.68
CA LYS A 41 1.79 18.38 -11.73
C LYS A 41 1.27 18.12 -10.32
N PRO A 42 0.93 19.16 -9.55
CA PRO A 42 0.67 19.04 -8.11
C PRO A 42 -0.48 18.09 -7.77
N GLU A 43 -1.57 18.08 -8.55
CA GLU A 43 -2.67 17.12 -8.37
C GLU A 43 -2.22 15.67 -8.51
N ARG A 44 -1.46 15.35 -9.57
CA ARG A 44 -0.92 14.00 -9.77
C ARG A 44 0.07 13.62 -8.69
N ALA A 45 0.92 14.55 -8.25
CA ALA A 45 1.83 14.30 -7.15
C ALA A 45 1.09 14.00 -5.84
N ARG A 46 0.01 14.76 -5.53
CA ARG A 46 -0.85 14.52 -4.36
C ARG A 46 -1.56 13.17 -4.46
N TYR A 47 -2.07 12.82 -5.63
CA TYR A 47 -2.67 11.51 -5.90
C TYR A 47 -1.70 10.36 -5.60
N TRP A 48 -0.50 10.37 -6.17
CA TRP A 48 0.50 9.32 -5.92
C TRP A 48 1.00 9.29 -4.48
N ALA A 49 1.01 10.43 -3.79
CA ALA A 49 1.28 10.49 -2.35
C ALA A 49 0.17 9.77 -1.54
N ALA A 50 -1.10 9.98 -1.90
CA ALA A 50 -2.23 9.29 -1.28
C ALA A 50 -2.18 7.78 -1.55
N VAL A 51 -1.87 7.37 -2.78
CA VAL A 51 -1.70 5.94 -3.14
C VAL A 51 -0.58 5.30 -2.32
N ALA A 52 0.56 5.99 -2.15
CA ALA A 52 1.65 5.48 -1.31
C ALA A 52 1.23 5.29 0.16
N ARG A 53 0.42 6.20 0.70
CA ARG A 53 -0.14 6.07 2.06
C ARG A 53 -1.11 4.89 2.16
N ALA A 54 -2.01 4.73 1.18
CA ALA A 54 -2.94 3.61 1.13
C ALA A 54 -2.22 2.26 1.04
N VAL A 55 -1.14 2.16 0.24
CA VAL A 55 -0.31 0.95 0.19
C VAL A 55 0.33 0.65 1.55
N ARG A 56 0.88 1.67 2.24
CA ARG A 56 1.46 1.49 3.57
C ARG A 56 0.40 1.03 4.58
N HIS A 57 -0.79 1.63 4.54
CA HIS A 57 -1.89 1.30 5.43
C HIS A 57 -2.39 -0.13 5.20
N ALA A 58 -2.63 -0.52 3.94
CA ALA A 58 -3.04 -1.88 3.59
C ALA A 58 -2.05 -2.95 4.07
N ARG A 59 -0.74 -2.69 4.01
CA ARG A 59 0.28 -3.62 4.55
C ARG A 59 0.27 -3.67 6.07
N SER A 60 0.05 -2.53 6.74
CA SER A 60 -0.03 -2.49 8.20
C SER A 60 -1.29 -3.20 8.70
N ALA A 61 -2.42 -3.00 8.01
CA ALA A 61 -3.68 -3.67 8.27
C ALA A 61 -3.63 -5.18 7.97
N ALA A 62 -2.78 -5.63 7.04
CA ALA A 62 -2.55 -7.06 6.81
C ALA A 62 -1.62 -7.69 7.86
N ALA A 63 -0.74 -6.91 8.48
CA ALA A 63 0.16 -7.38 9.55
C ALA A 63 -0.52 -7.45 10.93
N ALA A 64 -1.48 -6.56 11.20
CA ALA A 64 -2.24 -6.53 12.46
C ALA A 64 -3.02 -7.84 12.78
N PRO A 65 -3.76 -8.48 11.85
CA PRO A 65 -4.47 -9.72 12.13
C PRO A 65 -3.53 -10.90 12.38
N ALA A 66 -2.32 -10.90 11.82
CA ALA A 66 -1.32 -11.93 12.10
C ALA A 66 -0.71 -11.78 13.51
N ALA A 67 -0.57 -10.55 14.01
CA ALA A 67 -0.07 -10.30 15.37
C ALA A 67 -1.11 -10.66 16.46
N ALA A 68 -2.41 -10.55 16.16
CA ALA A 68 -3.48 -10.90 17.10
C ALA A 68 -3.65 -12.41 17.33
N LEU A 69 -3.16 -13.26 16.42
CA LEU A 69 -3.16 -14.73 16.54
C LEU A 69 -1.95 -15.28 17.30
N HIS A 70 -0.87 -14.49 17.43
CA HIS A 70 0.24 -14.77 18.33
C HIS A 70 0.07 -13.99 19.62
N GLY A 71 -1.01 -14.30 20.36
CA GLY A 71 -1.13 -13.86 21.75
C GLY A 71 0.09 -14.37 22.55
N PRO A 72 0.58 -13.62 23.56
CA PRO A 72 1.62 -14.12 24.44
C PRO A 72 1.11 -15.43 25.05
N ALA A 73 1.78 -16.53 24.76
CA ALA A 73 1.56 -17.78 25.47
C ALA A 73 1.81 -17.50 26.95
N SER A 74 0.74 -17.33 27.74
CA SER A 74 0.85 -17.29 29.19
C SER A 74 1.51 -18.59 29.65
N PRO A 75 2.69 -18.55 30.29
CA PRO A 75 3.25 -19.71 30.95
C PRO A 75 2.63 -19.81 32.34
N ASP A 76 1.33 -20.15 32.41
CA ASP A 76 0.73 -20.58 33.68
C ASP A 76 0.75 -22.11 33.72
N ASN A 77 1.88 -22.62 34.22
CA ASN A 77 2.04 -24.01 34.58
C ASN A 77 2.96 -24.07 35.81
N ALA A 78 2.36 -24.10 37.01
CA ALA A 78 2.88 -24.75 38.21
C ALA A 78 1.83 -24.65 39.33
N GLY A 79 1.09 -25.74 39.51
CA GLY A 79 0.19 -25.98 40.64
C GLY A 79 -0.21 -27.45 40.70
#